data_AF-A0A148N610-F1
#
_entry.id   AF-A0A148N610-F1
#
_cell.length_a   1.000
_cell.length_b   1.000
_cell.length_c   1.000
_cell.angle_alpha   90.00
_cell.angle_beta   90.00
_cell.angle_gamma   90.00
#
_symmetry.space_group_name_H-M   'P 1'
#
loop_
_entity.id
_entity.type
_entity.pdbx_description
1 polymer ?
#
loop_
_entity_poly.entity_id
_entity_poly.type
_entity_poly.pdbx_seq_one_letter_code
_entity_poly.pdbx_strand_id
1 'polypeptide(L)'
;MLGGLIAIAVAVWFFTSAQKAPGKEPVQWAAIGVGVYYGILFLWTIVTDIGFMADLHHKSITIGAIVHYMGPALGILATWWVRRQWLLPSKKAN
;
A
#
# COMPACT_ATOMS: atom_id res chain seq x y z
N MET A 1 9.15 5.64 -10.61
CA MET A 1 7.87 5.91 -11.31
C MET A 1 6.77 4.90 -10.94
N LEU A 2 7.08 3.60 -10.87
CA LEU A 2 6.09 2.54 -10.59
C LEU A 2 5.27 2.75 -9.30
N GLY A 3 5.92 3.17 -8.20
CA GLY A 3 5.23 3.44 -6.93
C GLY A 3 4.18 4.57 -7.01
N GLY A 4 4.42 5.59 -7.83
CA GLY A 4 3.44 6.66 -8.06
C GLY A 4 2.21 6.19 -8.83
N LEU A 5 2.40 5.33 -9.84
CA LEU A 5 1.29 4.71 -10.58
C LEU A 5 0.44 3.82 -9.67
N ILE A 6 1.09 3.04 -8.81
CA ILE A 6 0.39 2.22 -7.80
C ILE A 6 -0.38 3.11 -6.83
N ALA A 7 0.21 4.21 -6.36
CA ALA A 7 -0.47 5.14 -5.46
C ALA A 7 -1.73 5.76 -6.11
N ILE A 8 -1.67 6.13 -7.40
CA ILE A 8 -2.85 6.60 -8.14
C ILE A 8 -3.91 5.50 -8.25
N ALA A 9 -3.51 4.26 -8.56
CA ALA A 9 -4.43 3.13 -8.62
C ALA A 9 -5.11 2.88 -7.26
N VAL A 10 -4.36 2.96 -6.16
CA VAL A 10 -4.88 2.87 -4.79
C VAL A 10 -5.86 4.00 -4.50
N ALA A 11 -5.53 5.25 -4.88
CA ALA A 11 -6.40 6.40 -4.70
C ALA A 11 -7.74 6.21 -5.41
N VAL A 12 -7.72 5.84 -6.69
CA VAL A 12 -8.91 5.56 -7.50
C VAL A 12 -9.71 4.41 -6.89
N TRP A 13 -9.05 3.37 -6.40
CA TRP A 13 -9.70 2.22 -5.81
C TRP A 13 -10.43 2.55 -4.50
N PHE A 14 -9.82 3.36 -3.63
CA PHE A 14 -10.46 3.82 -2.41
C PHE A 14 -11.58 4.83 -2.70
N PHE A 15 -11.36 5.77 -3.62
CA PHE A 15 -12.35 6.75 -4.05
C PHE A 15 -13.61 6.07 -4.58
N THR A 16 -13.48 5.16 -5.55
CA THR A 16 -14.61 4.44 -6.15
C THR A 16 -15.31 3.51 -5.15
N SER A 17 -14.59 2.99 -4.16
CA SER A 17 -15.19 2.18 -3.10
C SER A 17 -16.00 3.02 -2.11
N ALA A 18 -15.49 4.20 -1.76
CA ALA A 18 -16.16 5.13 -0.86
C ALA A 18 -17.41 5.76 -1.50
N GLN A 19 -17.38 6.07 -2.80
CA GLN A 19 -18.57 6.54 -3.53
C GLN A 19 -19.75 5.56 -3.46
N LYS A 20 -19.47 4.27 -3.32
CA LYS A 20 -20.48 3.21 -3.22
C LYS A 20 -20.89 2.90 -1.77
N ALA A 21 -20.20 3.48 -0.79
CA ALA A 21 -20.42 3.22 0.63
C ALA A 21 -21.19 4.38 1.28
N PRO A 22 -22.34 4.13 1.93
CA PRO A 22 -23.11 5.18 2.60
C PRO A 22 -22.30 5.89 3.69
N GLY A 23 -22.33 7.22 3.72
CA GLY A 23 -21.72 8.03 4.77
C GLY A 23 -20.18 8.07 4.76
N LYS A 24 -19.53 7.74 3.63
CA LYS A 24 -18.07 7.75 3.48
C LYS A 24 -17.66 8.83 2.48
N GLU A 25 -16.85 9.79 2.92
CA GLU A 25 -16.34 10.86 2.05
C GLU A 25 -15.27 10.35 1.08
N PRO A 26 -15.50 10.38 -0.25
CA PRO A 26 -14.61 9.73 -1.22
C PRO A 26 -13.18 10.29 -1.26
N VAL A 27 -13.04 11.62 -1.16
CA VAL A 27 -11.73 12.28 -1.19
C VAL A 27 -10.91 11.94 0.05
N GLN A 28 -11.56 11.92 1.22
CA GLN A 28 -10.91 11.55 2.47
C GLN A 28 -10.41 10.10 2.43
N TRP A 29 -11.23 9.16 1.93
CA TRP A 29 -10.82 7.76 1.81
C TRP A 29 -9.72 7.54 0.77
N ALA A 30 -9.73 8.29 -0.34
CA ALA A 30 -8.62 8.27 -1.29
C ALA A 30 -7.31 8.69 -0.62
N ALA A 31 -7.32 9.78 0.15
CA ALA A 31 -6.16 10.25 0.91
C ALA A 31 -5.68 9.23 1.94
N ILE A 32 -6.59 8.57 2.66
CA ILE A 32 -6.25 7.50 3.62
C ILE A 32 -5.57 6.33 2.91
N GLY A 33 -6.13 5.87 1.78
CA GLY A 33 -5.55 4.76 1.00
C GLY A 33 -4.12 5.07 0.54
N VAL A 34 -3.90 6.27 -0.01
CA VAL A 34 -2.58 6.74 -0.44
C VAL A 34 -1.63 6.87 0.76
N GLY A 35 -2.10 7.43 1.88
CA GLY A 35 -1.32 7.58 3.10
C GLY A 35 -0.85 6.25 3.67
N VAL A 36 -1.72 5.23 3.69
CA VAL A 36 -1.36 3.87 4.13
C VAL A 36 -0.34 3.24 3.19
N TYR A 37 -0.53 3.37 1.86
CA TYR A 37 0.42 2.85 0.88
C TYR A 37 1.82 3.42 1.08
N TYR A 38 1.93 4.76 1.14
CA TYR A 38 3.22 5.42 1.31
C TYR A 38 3.81 5.22 2.71
N GLY A 39 2.98 5.11 3.76
CA GLY A 39 3.46 4.82 5.11
C GLY A 39 4.16 3.48 5.18
N ILE A 40 3.57 2.42 4.60
CA ILE A 40 4.19 1.09 4.54
C ILE A 40 5.42 1.08 3.63
N LEU A 41 5.33 1.73 2.47
CA LEU A 41 6.48 1.82 1.56
C LEU A 41 7.67 2.51 2.24
N PHE A 42 7.43 3.60 2.98
CA PHE A 42 8.44 4.33 3.72
C PHE A 42 9.06 3.47 4.84
N LEU A 43 8.23 2.76 5.62
CA LEU A 43 8.72 1.82 6.63
C LEU A 43 9.57 0.71 6.01
N TRP A 44 9.15 0.16 4.88
CA TRP A 44 9.93 -0.83 4.15
C TRP A 44 11.27 -0.26 3.70
N THR A 45 11.27 0.96 3.15
CA THR A 45 12.51 1.65 2.76
C THR A 45 13.47 1.74 3.94
N ILE A 46 13.03 2.21 5.11
CA ILE A 46 13.87 2.29 6.31
C ILE A 46 14.49 0.92 6.66
N VAL A 47 13.68 -0.14 6.64
CA VAL A 47 14.15 -1.51 6.94
C VAL A 47 15.18 -2.00 5.93
N THR A 48 15.02 -1.62 4.66
CA THR A 48 15.95 -2.04 3.60
C THR A 48 17.21 -1.18 3.50
N ASP A 49 17.16 0.07 3.98
CA ASP A 49 18.22 1.09 3.81
C ASP A 49 19.28 1.07 4.92
N ILE A 50 19.04 0.36 6.03
CA ILE A 50 20.02 0.11 7.12
C ILE A 50 21.15 -0.85 6.73
N GLY A 51 21.77 -0.66 5.55
CA GLY A 51 22.88 -1.47 5.04
C GLY A 51 22.48 -2.84 4.49
N PHE A 52 21.23 -3.27 4.71
CA PHE A 52 20.71 -4.57 4.28
C PHE A 52 20.71 -4.74 2.75
N MET A 53 20.27 -3.72 2.01
CA MET A 53 20.31 -3.76 0.54
C MET A 53 21.71 -3.71 -0.04
N ALA A 54 22.64 -3.03 0.64
CA ALA A 54 24.04 -3.03 0.22
C ALA A 54 24.62 -4.44 0.31
N ASP A 55 24.42 -5.16 1.42
CA ASP A 55 24.92 -6.53 1.57
C ASP A 55 24.24 -7.52 0.59
N LEU A 56 22.95 -7.33 0.30
CA LEU A 56 22.21 -8.15 -0.65
C LEU A 56 22.66 -7.98 -2.10
N HIS A 57 22.95 -6.75 -2.54
CA HIS A 57 23.43 -6.51 -3.90
C HIS A 57 24.81 -7.13 -4.16
N HIS A 58 25.66 -7.27 -3.14
CA HIS A 58 26.94 -7.97 -3.26
C HIS A 58 26.78 -9.49 -3.37
N LYS A 59 25.70 -10.05 -2.82
CA LYS A 59 25.44 -11.51 -2.82
C LYS A 59 24.64 -11.99 -4.03
N SER A 60 23.62 -11.24 -4.45
CA SER A 60 22.79 -11.63 -5.60
C SER A 60 21.90 -10.48 -6.08
N ILE A 61 22.03 -10.12 -7.35
CA ILE A 61 21.17 -9.12 -8.03
C ILE A 61 19.69 -9.51 -7.96
N THR A 62 19.39 -10.81 -8.09
CA THR A 62 18.01 -11.33 -8.05
C THR A 62 17.36 -11.10 -6.69
N ILE A 63 18.09 -11.31 -5.59
CA ILE A 63 17.56 -11.13 -4.23
C ILE A 63 17.32 -9.65 -3.95
N GLY A 64 18.23 -8.76 -4.36
CA GLY A 64 18.03 -7.31 -4.26
C GLY A 64 16.78 -6.83 -4.99
N ALA A 65 16.53 -7.35 -6.20
CA ALA A 65 15.32 -7.03 -6.96
C ALA A 65 14.04 -7.50 -6.24
N ILE A 66 14.02 -8.72 -5.69
CA ILE A 66 12.86 -9.24 -4.93
C ILE A 66 12.55 -8.34 -3.74
N VAL A 67 13.56 -8.03 -2.93
CA VAL A 67 13.40 -7.17 -1.74
C VAL A 67 12.95 -5.76 -2.14
N HIS A 68 13.37 -5.26 -3.30
CA HIS A 68 12.93 -3.97 -3.81
C HIS A 68 11.42 -3.97 -4.14
N TYR A 69 10.93 -5.02 -4.81
CA TYR A 69 9.50 -5.13 -5.17
C TYR A 69 8.59 -5.56 -4.01
N MET A 70 9.14 -6.10 -2.93
CA MET A 70 8.37 -6.41 -1.72
C MET A 70 7.73 -5.18 -1.08
N GLY A 71 8.38 -4.02 -1.10
CA GLY A 71 7.84 -2.79 -0.52
C GLY A 71 6.48 -2.39 -1.11
N PRO A 72 6.39 -2.20 -2.45
CA PRO A 72 5.12 -1.97 -3.12
C PRO A 72 4.08 -3.06 -2.86
N ALA A 73 4.48 -4.33 -2.83
CA ALA A 73 3.57 -5.45 -2.56
C ALA A 73 2.98 -5.39 -1.14
N LEU A 74 3.80 -5.08 -0.13
CA LEU A 74 3.38 -4.89 1.26
C LEU A 74 2.44 -3.68 1.39
N GLY A 75 2.74 -2.57 0.69
CA GLY A 75 1.87 -1.39 0.66
C GLY A 75 0.49 -1.70 0.06
N ILE A 76 0.43 -2.47 -1.03
CA ILE A 76 -0.84 -2.91 -1.63
C ILE A 76 -1.58 -3.84 -0.67
N LEU A 77 -0.89 -4.77 -0.01
CA LEU A 77 -1.51 -5.71 0.93
C LEU A 77 -2.12 -4.96 2.14
N ALA A 78 -1.40 -4.00 2.70
CA ALA A 78 -1.86 -3.19 3.82
C ALA A 78 -3.07 -2.33 3.44
N THR A 79 -3.04 -1.68 2.27
CA THR A 79 -4.18 -0.90 1.77
C THR A 79 -5.38 -1.78 1.48
N TRP A 80 -5.20 -2.96 0.91
CA TRP A 80 -6.27 -3.95 0.76
C TRP A 80 -6.89 -4.33 2.12
N TRP A 81 -6.06 -4.56 3.14
CA TRP A 81 -6.53 -4.90 4.48
C TRP A 81 -7.31 -3.75 5.12
N VAL A 82 -6.80 -2.51 5.07
CA VAL A 82 -7.49 -1.31 5.57
C VAL A 82 -8.84 -1.12 4.87
N ARG A 83 -8.85 -1.25 3.54
CA ARG A 83 -10.07 -1.16 2.73
C ARG A 83 -11.09 -2.20 3.17
N ARG A 84 -10.67 -3.44 3.39
CA ARG A 84 -11.57 -4.54 3.76
C ARG A 84 -12.16 -4.37 5.16
N GLN A 85 -11.39 -3.88 6.12
CA GLN A 85 -11.83 -3.74 7.51
C GLN A 85 -12.67 -2.48 7.75
N TRP A 86 -12.30 -1.37 7.13
CA TRP A 86 -12.81 -0.05 7.51
C TRP A 86 -13.66 0.66 6.45
N LEU A 87 -13.44 0.34 5.17
CA LEU A 87 -14.16 0.97 4.06
C LEU A 87 -15.34 0.13 3.60
N LEU A 88 -15.14 -1.18 3.44
CA LEU A 88 -16.23 -2.10 3.16
C LEU A 88 -16.88 -2.49 4.49
N PRO A 89 -18.16 -2.15 4.75
CA PRO A 89 -18.82 -2.60 5.95
C PRO A 89 -18.82 -4.12 5.98
N SER A 90 -18.28 -4.72 7.04
CA SER A 90 -18.59 -6.10 7.38
C SER A 90 -20.11 -6.16 7.46
N LYS A 91 -20.75 -6.99 6.63
CA LYS A 91 -22.13 -7.41 6.91
C LYS A 91 -22.10 -7.92 8.35
N LYS A 92 -22.57 -7.14 9.32
CA LYS A 92 -23.09 -7.73 10.54
C LYS A 92 -24.25 -8.57 10.03
N ALA A 93 -24.02 -9.88 9.99
CA ALA A 93 -25.08 -10.85 9.85
C ALA A 93 -26.08 -10.54 10.97
N ASN A 94 -27.23 -9.98 10.59
CA ASN A 94 -28.44 -10.10 11.38
C ASN A 94 -28.96 -11.52 11.19
#